data_AF-A0A1A5ZYS0-F1
#
_entry.id   AF-A0A1A5ZYS0-F1
#
_cell.length_a   1.000
_cell.length_b   1.000
_cell.length_c   1.000
_cell.angle_alpha   90.00
_cell.angle_beta   90.00
_cell.angle_gamma   90.00
#
_symmetry.space_group_name_H-M   'P 1'
#
loop_
_entity.id
_entity.type
_entity.pdbx_description
1 polymer ?
#
loop_
_entity_poly.entity_id
_entity_poly.type
_entity_poly.pdbx_seq_one_letter_code
_entity_poly.pdbx_strand_id
1 'polypeptide(L)'
;MVLPKTILGPSPLDPLLLLPIPSPLPSSPQPDLDPLLQAIQSHIDSPSPLVPDNDLAGGEIPITVLTSAIRQITRKSQILLNNARNGVAESRNQLDNVDEDLRGVEYELTRVRDEIRKCSEYAPAYEEMDLPSTEEYLGQADEVALGALPPKYSEDHEHELTIARLEYELKEIEKREILLSQISKERDNLIKAKKEIKMKFDAVDVHLGGFSRSANAVASKLKDVADLPTTQIPIESTPAPVPAPAFAPAVAPSAE
;
A
#
# COMPACT_ATOMS: atom_id res chain seq x y z
N MET A 1 11.23 10.85 48.96
CA MET A 1 10.19 11.28 48.01
C MET A 1 9.73 12.66 48.42
N VAL A 2 9.88 13.66 47.56
CA VAL A 2 9.45 15.03 47.86
C VAL A 2 7.94 15.10 47.68
N LEU A 3 7.22 15.32 48.78
CA LEU A 3 5.77 15.53 48.73
C LEU A 3 5.48 16.93 48.15
N PRO A 4 4.53 17.05 47.21
CA PRO A 4 4.18 18.34 46.63
C PRO A 4 3.63 19.29 47.71
N LYS A 5 4.03 20.57 47.62
CA LYS A 5 3.67 21.62 48.60
C LYS A 5 2.22 22.09 48.46
N THR A 6 1.55 21.73 47.38
CA THR A 6 0.17 22.10 47.08
C THR A 6 -0.56 20.88 46.52
N ILE A 7 -1.64 20.49 47.19
CA ILE A 7 -2.55 19.46 46.71
C ILE A 7 -3.57 20.22 45.84
N LEU A 8 -3.46 20.06 44.52
CA LEU A 8 -4.48 20.58 43.60
C LEU A 8 -5.81 19.88 43.90
N GLY A 9 -6.91 20.63 43.84
CA GLY A 9 -8.26 20.08 43.97
C GLY A 9 -8.52 19.05 42.86
N PRO A 10 -9.39 18.05 43.12
CA PRO A 10 -9.61 16.96 42.17
C PRO A 10 -10.22 17.50 40.86
N SER A 11 -9.73 16.99 39.73
CA SER A 11 -10.18 17.37 38.38
C SER A 11 -11.66 16.99 38.19
N PRO A 12 -12.50 17.83 37.56
CA PRO A 12 -13.89 17.47 37.26
C PRO A 12 -14.02 16.28 36.28
N LEU A 13 -12.92 15.87 35.65
CA LEU A 13 -12.83 14.69 34.76
C LEU A 13 -12.15 13.50 35.45
N ASP A 14 -11.97 13.54 36.78
CA ASP A 14 -11.39 12.43 37.52
C ASP A 14 -12.38 11.25 37.53
N PRO A 15 -12.03 10.08 36.94
CA PRO A 15 -12.92 8.92 36.89
C PRO A 15 -13.33 8.42 38.27
N LEU A 16 -12.57 8.74 39.32
CA LEU A 16 -12.92 8.40 40.71
C LEU A 16 -14.03 9.30 41.29
N LEU A 17 -14.22 10.52 40.75
CA LEU A 17 -15.33 11.42 41.12
C LEU A 17 -16.61 11.16 40.31
N LEU A 18 -16.47 10.53 39.14
CA LEU A 18 -17.59 10.21 38.25
C LEU A 18 -18.29 8.90 38.63
N LEU A 19 -17.69 8.09 39.50
CA LEU A 19 -18.36 6.94 40.09
C LEU A 19 -19.32 7.44 41.17
N PRO A 20 -20.65 7.26 41.01
CA PRO A 20 -21.59 7.63 42.05
C PRO A 20 -21.22 6.85 43.32
N ILE A 21 -20.96 7.58 44.41
CA ILE A 21 -20.84 6.98 45.73
C ILE A 21 -22.14 6.18 45.93
N PRO A 22 -22.09 4.86 46.14
CA PRO A 22 -23.30 4.08 46.33
C PRO A 22 -24.05 4.65 47.54
N SER A 23 -25.21 5.25 47.27
CA SER A 23 -26.14 5.78 48.25
C SER A 23 -27.22 4.72 48.45
N PRO A 24 -27.12 3.86 49.47
CA PRO A 24 -26.57 4.12 50.80
C PRO A 24 -25.19 3.50 51.05
N LEU A 25 -24.43 4.08 52.00
CA LEU A 25 -23.36 3.34 52.66
C LEU A 25 -23.96 2.01 53.14
N PRO A 26 -23.28 0.87 52.95
CA PRO A 26 -23.79 -0.40 53.44
C PRO A 26 -24.12 -0.25 54.93
N SER A 27 -25.34 -0.62 55.32
CA SER A 27 -25.75 -0.69 56.73
C SER A 27 -24.67 -1.43 57.52
N SER A 28 -24.39 -0.96 58.75
CA SER A 28 -23.42 -1.60 59.66
C SER A 28 -23.49 -3.12 59.48
N PRO A 29 -22.40 -3.78 59.07
CA PRO A 29 -22.46 -5.18 58.67
C PRO A 29 -22.67 -6.12 59.87
N GLN A 30 -22.86 -5.56 61.07
CA GLN A 30 -23.01 -6.27 62.32
C GLN A 30 -24.30 -5.82 63.03
N PRO A 31 -25.44 -6.48 62.77
CA PRO A 31 -26.71 -6.18 63.45
C PRO A 31 -26.64 -6.41 64.97
N ASP A 32 -25.63 -7.16 65.43
CA ASP A 32 -25.40 -7.48 66.83
C ASP A 32 -24.62 -6.39 67.59
N LEU A 33 -24.09 -5.37 66.89
CA LEU A 33 -23.26 -4.34 67.50
C LEU A 33 -24.08 -3.37 68.35
N ASP A 34 -25.19 -2.87 67.81
CA ASP A 34 -26.09 -1.95 68.51
C ASP A 34 -26.70 -2.54 69.80
N PRO A 35 -27.21 -3.79 69.83
CA PRO A 35 -27.69 -4.39 71.08
C PRO A 35 -26.56 -4.67 72.07
N LEU A 36 -25.34 -4.98 71.61
CA LEU A 36 -24.18 -5.12 72.50
C LEU A 36 -23.76 -3.78 73.11
N LEU A 37 -23.76 -2.71 72.33
CA LEU A 37 -23.48 -1.36 72.81
C LEU A 37 -24.50 -0.94 73.87
N GLN A 38 -25.79 -1.20 73.63
CA GLN A 38 -26.85 -0.94 74.62
C GLN A 38 -26.65 -1.76 75.91
N ALA A 39 -26.25 -3.03 75.80
CA ALA A 39 -25.96 -3.88 76.95
C ALA A 39 -24.74 -3.39 77.76
N ILE A 40 -23.66 -2.97 77.08
CA ILE A 40 -22.48 -2.38 77.72
C ILE A 40 -22.84 -1.06 78.40
N GLN A 41 -23.61 -0.19 77.74
CA GLN A 41 -24.06 1.08 78.28
C GLN A 41 -24.89 0.88 79.56
N SER A 42 -25.83 -0.06 79.56
CA SER A 42 -26.65 -0.38 80.74
C SER A 42 -25.86 -0.91 81.94
N HIS A 43 -24.74 -1.59 81.67
CA HIS A 43 -23.82 -2.11 82.68
C HIS A 43 -22.84 -1.03 83.20
N ILE A 44 -22.60 0.05 82.44
CA ILE A 44 -21.79 1.22 82.85
C ILE A 44 -22.65 2.20 83.67
N ASP A 45 -23.91 2.41 83.25
CA ASP A 45 -24.83 3.36 83.89
C ASP A 45 -25.44 2.82 85.20
N SER A 46 -25.30 1.51 85.48
CA SER A 46 -25.67 0.87 86.75
C SER A 46 -24.43 0.62 87.61
N PRO A 47 -24.01 1.57 88.48
CA PRO A 47 -22.94 1.31 89.43
C PRO A 47 -23.47 0.40 90.55
N SER A 48 -23.09 -0.89 90.52
CA SER A 48 -23.35 -1.81 91.63
C SER A 48 -22.70 -1.30 92.93
N PRO A 49 -23.45 -1.13 94.04
CA PRO A 49 -22.87 -0.85 95.34
C PRO A 49 -22.18 -2.12 95.86
N LEU A 50 -20.97 -1.96 96.37
CA LEU A 50 -20.12 -2.98 96.99
C LEU A 50 -20.88 -3.72 98.12
N VAL A 51 -21.58 -4.81 97.82
CA VAL A 51 -22.07 -5.76 98.82
C VAL A 51 -21.68 -7.17 98.40
N PRO A 52 -20.92 -7.92 99.21
CA PRO A 52 -20.74 -9.34 99.03
C PRO A 52 -21.91 -10.04 99.68
N ASP A 53 -22.80 -10.65 98.90
CA ASP A 53 -23.35 -11.97 99.19
C ASP A 53 -24.43 -12.33 98.17
N ASN A 54 -24.29 -13.56 97.66
CA ASN A 54 -25.30 -14.42 97.05
C ASN A 54 -26.70 -13.82 96.89
N ASP A 55 -27.07 -13.47 95.66
CA ASP A 55 -28.36 -13.84 95.07
C ASP A 55 -28.38 -13.58 93.56
N LEU A 56 -28.45 -14.66 92.79
CA LEU A 56 -28.39 -14.74 91.33
C LEU A 56 -29.70 -14.30 90.63
N ALA A 57 -30.36 -13.25 91.13
CA ALA A 57 -31.73 -12.90 90.72
C ALA A 57 -31.96 -11.43 90.32
N GLY A 58 -30.89 -10.64 90.14
CA GLY A 58 -30.95 -9.33 89.48
C GLY A 58 -30.45 -9.45 88.04
N GLY A 59 -31.20 -8.92 87.07
CA GLY A 59 -30.96 -9.07 85.62
C GLY A 59 -29.69 -8.41 85.05
N GLU A 60 -28.58 -8.41 85.78
CA GLU A 60 -27.27 -7.93 85.32
C GLU A 60 -26.57 -9.03 84.50
N ILE A 61 -26.28 -8.73 83.24
CA ILE A 61 -25.59 -9.67 82.35
C ILE A 61 -24.14 -9.79 82.83
N PRO A 62 -23.63 -10.99 83.14
CA PRO A 62 -22.28 -11.13 83.67
C PRO A 62 -21.22 -10.66 82.66
N ILE A 63 -20.18 -9.97 83.15
CA ILE A 63 -19.07 -9.40 82.36
C ILE A 63 -18.41 -10.43 81.43
N THR A 64 -18.38 -11.70 81.83
CA THR A 64 -17.84 -12.81 81.02
C THR A 64 -18.64 -13.03 79.73
N VAL A 65 -19.97 -12.86 79.78
CA VAL A 65 -20.87 -12.96 78.62
C VAL A 65 -20.66 -11.75 77.70
N LEU A 66 -20.59 -10.52 78.23
CA LEU A 66 -20.26 -9.32 77.44
C LEU A 66 -18.90 -9.47 76.73
N THR A 67 -17.88 -9.95 77.45
CA THR A 67 -16.54 -10.17 76.88
C THR A 67 -16.56 -11.23 75.77
N SER A 68 -17.36 -12.28 75.91
CA SER A 68 -17.54 -13.30 74.86
C SER A 68 -18.23 -12.74 73.61
N ALA A 69 -19.24 -11.88 73.80
CA ALA A 69 -19.95 -11.21 72.72
C ALA A 69 -19.03 -10.23 71.97
N ILE A 70 -18.22 -9.44 72.67
CA ILE A 70 -17.20 -8.57 72.07
C ILE A 70 -16.25 -9.39 71.19
N ARG A 71 -15.70 -10.50 71.71
CA ARG A 71 -14.80 -11.38 70.94
C ARG A 71 -15.48 -11.96 69.70
N GLN A 72 -16.75 -12.33 69.80
CA GLN A 72 -17.53 -12.83 68.67
C GLN A 72 -17.70 -11.76 67.59
N ILE A 73 -18.04 -10.52 67.97
CA ILE A 73 -18.15 -9.39 67.04
C ILE A 73 -16.79 -9.06 66.41
N THR A 74 -15.69 -9.06 67.16
CA THR A 74 -14.35 -8.85 66.60
C THR A 74 -13.99 -9.92 65.56
N ARG A 75 -14.30 -11.20 65.83
CA ARG A 75 -14.09 -12.28 64.85
C ARG A 75 -14.94 -12.09 63.60
N LYS A 76 -16.23 -11.77 63.76
CA LYS A 76 -17.13 -11.46 62.63
C LYS A 76 -16.61 -10.29 61.80
N SER A 77 -16.13 -9.22 62.43
CA SER A 77 -15.55 -8.05 61.78
C SER A 77 -14.29 -8.42 60.98
N GLN A 78 -13.41 -9.25 61.56
CA GLN A 78 -12.22 -9.73 60.85
C GLN A 78 -12.57 -10.59 59.62
N ILE A 79 -13.60 -11.44 59.72
CA ILE A 79 -14.10 -12.24 58.58
C ILE A 79 -14.63 -11.32 57.49
N LEU A 80 -15.46 -10.33 57.86
CA LEU A 80 -16.01 -9.35 56.91
C LEU A 80 -14.91 -8.56 56.22
N LEU A 81 -13.89 -8.12 56.97
CA LEU A 81 -12.74 -7.41 56.41
C LEU A 81 -11.95 -8.27 55.43
N ASN A 82 -11.73 -9.55 55.76
CA ASN A 82 -11.05 -10.47 54.85
C ASN A 82 -11.88 -10.74 53.59
N ASN A 83 -13.20 -10.89 53.72
CA ASN A 83 -14.10 -11.05 52.58
C ASN A 83 -14.12 -9.80 51.69
N ALA A 84 -14.15 -8.60 52.29
CA ALA A 84 -14.08 -7.36 51.55
C ALA A 84 -12.74 -7.21 50.81
N ARG A 85 -11.61 -7.56 51.45
CA ARG A 85 -10.29 -7.57 50.79
C ARG A 85 -10.25 -8.54 49.61
N ASN A 86 -10.81 -9.73 49.77
CA ASN A 86 -10.87 -10.72 48.70
C ASN A 86 -11.76 -10.24 47.55
N GLY A 87 -12.93 -9.65 47.85
CA GLY A 87 -13.82 -9.07 46.84
C GLY A 87 -13.17 -7.93 46.06
N VAL A 88 -12.47 -7.02 46.74
CA VAL A 88 -11.70 -5.94 46.08
C VAL A 88 -10.58 -6.50 45.21
N ALA A 89 -9.86 -7.52 45.68
CA ALA A 89 -8.80 -8.16 44.91
C ALA A 89 -9.37 -8.86 43.65
N GLU A 90 -10.51 -9.53 43.77
CA GLU A 90 -11.20 -10.17 42.64
C GLU A 90 -11.70 -9.13 41.62
N SER A 91 -12.40 -8.08 42.07
CA SER A 91 -12.82 -6.99 41.18
C SER A 91 -11.65 -6.31 40.49
N ARG A 92 -10.53 -6.14 41.18
CA ARG A 92 -9.31 -5.58 40.58
C ARG A 92 -8.75 -6.49 39.49
N ASN A 93 -8.65 -7.80 39.76
CA ASN A 93 -8.17 -8.76 38.77
C ASN A 93 -9.10 -8.81 37.55
N GLN A 94 -10.42 -8.70 37.75
CA GLN A 94 -11.39 -8.63 36.65
C GLN A 94 -11.18 -7.36 35.81
N LEU A 95 -10.93 -6.21 36.45
CA LEU A 95 -10.63 -4.97 35.74
C LEU A 95 -9.32 -5.08 34.94
N ASP A 96 -8.27 -5.63 35.55
CA ASP A 96 -6.97 -5.81 34.90
C ASP A 96 -7.08 -6.72 33.66
N ASN A 97 -7.91 -7.78 33.71
CA ASN A 97 -8.17 -8.64 32.57
C ASN A 97 -8.90 -7.90 31.43
N VAL A 98 -9.91 -7.09 31.75
CA VAL A 98 -10.63 -6.29 30.74
C VAL A 98 -9.71 -5.25 30.11
N ASP A 99 -8.81 -4.64 30.88
CA ASP A 99 -7.81 -3.71 30.36
C ASP A 99 -6.81 -4.40 29.42
N GLU A 100 -6.44 -5.66 29.68
CA GLU A 100 -5.62 -6.46 28.77
C GLU A 100 -6.34 -6.72 27.44
N ASP A 101 -7.60 -7.16 27.50
CA ASP A 101 -8.43 -7.39 26.32
C ASP A 101 -8.61 -6.11 25.48
N LEU A 102 -8.85 -4.97 26.14
CA LEU A 102 -8.99 -3.67 25.49
C LEU A 102 -7.73 -3.29 24.72
N ARG A 103 -6.54 -3.45 25.33
CA ARG A 103 -5.26 -3.18 24.66
C ARG A 103 -5.05 -4.07 23.45
N GLY A 104 -5.48 -5.33 23.51
CA GLY A 104 -5.47 -6.24 22.37
C GLY A 104 -6.32 -5.71 21.20
N VAL A 105 -7.54 -5.25 21.50
CA VAL A 105 -8.44 -4.68 20.48
C VAL A 105 -7.90 -3.37 19.90
N GLU A 106 -7.35 -2.48 20.73
CA GLU A 106 -6.75 -1.22 20.27
C GLU A 106 -5.56 -1.44 19.34
N TYR A 107 -4.74 -2.46 19.64
CA TYR A 107 -3.64 -2.87 18.76
C TYR A 107 -4.16 -3.35 17.40
N GLU A 108 -5.11 -4.27 17.39
CA GLU A 108 -5.67 -4.80 16.14
C GLU A 108 -6.38 -3.71 15.32
N LEU A 109 -7.09 -2.80 15.98
CA LEU A 109 -7.70 -1.64 15.32
C LEU A 109 -6.65 -0.74 14.66
N THR A 110 -5.53 -0.49 15.33
CA THR A 110 -4.44 0.32 14.78
C THR A 110 -3.80 -0.41 13.59
N ARG A 111 -3.52 -1.70 13.74
CA ARG A 111 -2.97 -2.55 12.68
C ARG A 111 -3.86 -2.56 11.44
N VAL A 112 -5.16 -2.78 11.60
CA VAL A 112 -6.11 -2.78 10.47
C VAL A 112 -6.17 -1.40 9.81
N ARG A 113 -6.15 -0.31 10.58
CA ARG A 113 -6.10 1.05 9.99
C ARG A 113 -4.83 1.28 9.18
N ASP A 114 -3.69 0.81 9.65
CA ASP A 114 -2.43 0.92 8.91
C ASP A 114 -2.43 0.05 7.65
N GLU A 115 -3.02 -1.14 7.70
CA GLU A 115 -3.23 -2.00 6.53
C GLU A 115 -4.15 -1.31 5.50
N ILE A 116 -5.28 -0.76 5.94
CA ILE A 116 -6.20 0.00 5.07
C ILE A 116 -5.48 1.18 4.42
N ARG A 117 -4.63 1.89 5.16
CA ARG A 117 -3.85 3.01 4.62
C ARG A 117 -2.91 2.54 3.51
N LYS A 118 -2.16 1.46 3.74
CA LYS A 118 -1.30 0.86 2.72
C LYS A 118 -2.09 0.43 1.48
N CYS A 119 -3.26 -0.18 1.67
CA CYS A 119 -4.12 -0.56 0.56
C CYS A 119 -4.71 0.66 -0.17
N SER A 120 -4.99 1.76 0.54
CA SER A 120 -5.49 3.00 -0.09
C SER A 120 -4.41 3.78 -0.84
N GLU A 121 -3.15 3.61 -0.47
CA GLU A 121 -1.98 4.18 -1.17
C GLU A 121 -1.60 3.35 -2.42
N TYR A 122 -2.29 2.24 -2.69
CA TYR A 122 -2.07 1.46 -3.89
C TYR A 122 -2.53 2.27 -5.11
N ALA A 123 -1.56 2.86 -5.81
CA ALA A 123 -1.74 3.43 -7.14
C ALA A 123 -1.54 2.31 -8.18
N PRO A 124 -2.56 2.01 -9.02
CA PRO A 124 -2.40 1.06 -10.11
C PRO A 124 -1.38 1.57 -11.14
N ALA A 125 -0.50 0.69 -11.61
CA ALA A 125 0.55 1.06 -12.56
C ALA A 125 0.01 1.64 -13.90
N TYR A 126 -1.23 1.34 -14.26
CA TYR A 126 -1.86 1.87 -15.47
C TYR A 126 -2.18 3.37 -15.38
N GLU A 127 -2.28 3.96 -14.19
CA GLU A 127 -2.53 5.41 -14.03
C GLU A 127 -1.33 6.25 -14.48
N GLU A 128 -0.11 5.70 -14.40
CA GLU A 128 1.12 6.37 -14.85
C GLU A 128 1.37 6.16 -16.36
N MET A 129 0.61 5.28 -17.02
CA MET A 129 0.79 4.97 -18.44
C MET A 129 0.09 6.00 -19.34
N ASP A 130 0.75 6.36 -20.43
CA ASP A 130 0.16 7.20 -21.49
C ASP A 130 -0.84 6.36 -22.30
N LEU A 131 -2.10 6.39 -21.89
CA LEU A 131 -3.21 5.69 -22.53
C LEU A 131 -3.98 6.65 -23.44
N PRO A 132 -4.49 6.17 -24.59
CA PRO A 132 -5.39 6.96 -25.43
C PRO A 132 -6.62 7.39 -24.64
N SER A 133 -7.09 8.60 -24.91
CA SER A 133 -8.26 9.15 -24.22
C SER A 133 -9.51 8.31 -24.47
N THR A 134 -10.51 8.51 -23.62
CA THR A 134 -11.78 7.77 -23.67
C THR A 134 -12.44 7.87 -25.05
N GLU A 135 -12.41 9.07 -25.62
CA GLU A 135 -13.04 9.41 -26.90
C GLU A 135 -12.25 8.84 -28.08
N GLU A 136 -10.92 8.91 -28.02
CA GLU A 136 -10.03 8.35 -29.06
C GLU A 136 -10.19 6.83 -29.15
N TYR A 137 -10.23 6.15 -28.00
CA TYR A 137 -10.47 4.72 -27.96
C TYR A 137 -11.83 4.36 -28.57
N LEU A 138 -12.91 5.05 -28.15
CA LEU A 138 -14.25 4.77 -28.68
C LEU A 138 -14.38 5.04 -30.19
N GLY A 139 -13.55 5.92 -30.74
CA GLY A 139 -13.52 6.21 -32.19
C GLY A 139 -12.65 5.25 -33.02
N GLN A 140 -11.68 4.58 -32.40
CA GLN A 140 -10.73 3.70 -33.09
C GLN A 140 -10.93 2.20 -32.82
N ALA A 141 -11.63 1.85 -31.72
CA ALA A 141 -11.83 0.47 -31.31
C ALA A 141 -12.76 -0.29 -32.26
N ASP A 142 -12.50 -1.59 -32.40
CA ASP A 142 -13.34 -2.50 -33.17
C ASP A 142 -14.76 -2.60 -32.58
N GLU A 143 -15.79 -2.67 -33.44
CA GLU A 143 -17.19 -2.80 -33.01
C GLU A 143 -17.44 -4.03 -32.11
N VAL A 144 -16.64 -5.10 -32.29
CA VAL A 144 -16.71 -6.31 -31.46
C VAL A 144 -16.27 -6.03 -30.03
N ALA A 145 -15.21 -5.23 -29.84
CA ALA A 145 -14.73 -4.84 -28.52
C ALA A 145 -15.72 -3.89 -27.82
N LEU A 146 -16.33 -2.97 -28.59
CA LEU A 146 -17.36 -2.06 -28.09
C LEU A 146 -18.65 -2.79 -27.68
N GLY A 147 -19.02 -3.84 -28.42
CA GLY A 147 -20.19 -4.66 -28.12
C GLY A 147 -20.03 -5.58 -26.90
N ALA A 148 -18.80 -5.85 -26.47
CA ALA A 148 -18.51 -6.63 -25.27
C ALA A 148 -18.64 -5.81 -23.98
N LEU A 149 -18.68 -4.47 -24.07
CA LEU A 149 -18.78 -3.61 -22.91
C LEU A 149 -20.19 -3.65 -22.28
N PRO A 150 -20.28 -3.63 -20.95
CA PRO A 150 -21.53 -3.62 -20.23
C PRO A 150 -22.24 -2.28 -20.42
N PRO A 151 -23.54 -2.18 -20.09
CA PRO A 151 -24.30 -0.93 -20.24
C PRO A 151 -23.63 0.23 -19.47
N LYS A 152 -23.70 1.44 -20.03
CA LYS A 152 -23.09 2.65 -19.45
C LYS A 152 -23.52 2.98 -18.01
N TYR A 153 -24.66 2.44 -17.56
CA TYR A 153 -25.20 2.66 -16.22
C TYR A 153 -24.73 1.61 -15.19
N SER A 154 -23.96 0.61 -15.62
CA SER A 154 -23.38 -0.40 -14.72
C SER A 154 -22.22 0.18 -13.93
N GLU A 155 -22.09 -0.17 -12.65
CA GLU A 155 -20.94 0.20 -11.83
C GLU A 155 -19.63 -0.36 -12.40
N ASP A 156 -19.69 -1.54 -13.05
CA ASP A 156 -18.53 -2.19 -13.65
C ASP A 156 -18.09 -1.56 -14.99
N HIS A 157 -18.89 -0.66 -15.56
CA HIS A 157 -18.64 -0.13 -16.91
C HIS A 157 -17.30 0.62 -17.02
N GLU A 158 -16.97 1.45 -16.02
CA GLU A 158 -15.73 2.23 -16.05
C GLU A 158 -14.49 1.33 -15.93
N HIS A 159 -14.59 0.29 -15.10
CA HIS A 159 -13.51 -0.68 -14.91
C HIS A 159 -13.27 -1.49 -16.19
N GLU A 160 -14.34 -2.06 -16.76
CA GLU A 160 -14.25 -2.84 -17.99
C GLU A 160 -13.80 -2.00 -19.19
N LEU A 161 -14.23 -0.75 -19.27
CA LEU A 161 -13.77 0.20 -20.29
C LEU A 161 -12.26 0.46 -20.17
N THR A 162 -11.72 0.55 -18.95
CA THR A 162 -10.29 0.73 -18.70
C THR A 162 -9.50 -0.51 -19.12
N ILE A 163 -10.01 -1.71 -18.81
CA ILE A 163 -9.41 -2.97 -19.26
C ILE A 163 -9.39 -3.04 -20.79
N ALA A 164 -10.52 -2.75 -21.44
CA ALA A 164 -10.63 -2.80 -22.89
C ALA A 164 -9.68 -1.83 -23.60
N ARG A 165 -9.38 -0.67 -22.98
CA ARG A 165 -8.35 0.27 -23.45
C ARG A 165 -6.94 -0.30 -23.33
N LEU A 166 -6.61 -0.90 -22.18
CA LEU A 166 -5.31 -1.53 -21.95
C LEU A 166 -5.05 -2.66 -22.96
N GLU A 167 -6.06 -3.49 -23.22
CA GLU A 167 -5.96 -4.55 -24.21
C GLU A 167 -5.75 -4.03 -25.64
N TYR A 168 -6.38 -2.91 -25.99
CA TYR A 168 -6.18 -2.26 -27.28
C TYR A 168 -4.77 -1.72 -27.44
N GLU A 169 -4.24 -1.01 -26.43
CA GLU A 169 -2.88 -0.48 -26.50
C GLU A 169 -1.84 -1.61 -26.55
N LEU A 170 -2.07 -2.70 -25.80
CA LEU A 170 -1.23 -3.90 -25.89
C LEU A 170 -1.18 -4.44 -27.33
N LYS A 171 -2.34 -4.64 -27.97
CA LYS A 171 -2.40 -5.10 -29.36
C LYS A 171 -1.70 -4.14 -30.32
N GLU A 172 -1.83 -2.83 -30.10
CA GLU A 172 -1.16 -1.82 -30.91
C GLU A 172 0.36 -1.85 -30.73
N ILE A 173 0.86 -2.01 -29.50
CA ILE A 173 2.29 -2.19 -29.22
C ILE A 173 2.81 -3.45 -29.91
N GLU A 174 2.12 -4.58 -29.79
CA GLU A 174 2.52 -5.84 -30.44
C GLU A 174 2.60 -5.69 -31.98
N LYS A 175 1.60 -5.03 -32.59
CA LYS A 175 1.64 -4.72 -34.04
C LYS A 175 2.87 -3.88 -34.40
N ARG A 176 3.15 -2.82 -33.63
CA ARG A 176 4.29 -1.92 -33.85
C ARG A 176 5.62 -2.64 -33.67
N GLU A 177 5.74 -3.52 -32.68
CA GLU A 177 6.93 -4.35 -32.47
C GLU A 177 7.19 -5.30 -33.64
N ILE A 178 6.13 -5.93 -34.16
CA ILE A 178 6.25 -6.79 -35.36
C ILE A 178 6.74 -5.97 -36.55
N LEU A 179 6.16 -4.80 -36.80
CA LEU A 179 6.58 -3.90 -37.89
C LEU A 179 8.02 -3.42 -37.72
N LEU A 180 8.41 -3.00 -36.52
CA LEU A 180 9.79 -2.62 -36.21
C LEU A 180 10.76 -3.78 -36.46
N SER A 181 10.39 -5.00 -36.09
CA SER A 181 11.20 -6.19 -36.34
C SER A 181 11.36 -6.47 -37.84
N GLN A 182 10.31 -6.27 -38.63
CA GLN A 182 10.34 -6.44 -40.09
C GLN A 182 11.21 -5.37 -40.75
N ILE A 183 10.98 -4.10 -40.43
CA ILE A 183 11.78 -2.97 -40.94
C ILE A 183 13.25 -3.12 -40.54
N SER A 184 13.54 -3.59 -39.32
CA SER A 184 14.91 -3.85 -38.88
C SER A 184 15.58 -4.93 -39.73
N LYS A 185 14.88 -6.04 -40.02
CA LYS A 185 15.38 -7.11 -40.90
C LYS A 185 15.63 -6.61 -42.32
N GLU A 186 14.70 -5.83 -42.87
CA GLU A 186 14.86 -5.22 -44.20
C GLU A 186 16.04 -4.27 -44.26
N ARG A 187 16.20 -3.40 -43.25
CA ARG A 187 17.35 -2.51 -43.11
C ARG A 187 18.66 -3.29 -43.07
N ASP A 188 18.74 -4.38 -42.32
CA ASP A 188 19.95 -5.22 -42.26
C ASP A 188 20.24 -5.91 -43.59
N ASN A 189 19.20 -6.36 -44.30
CA ASN A 189 19.34 -6.92 -45.64
C ASN A 189 19.83 -5.89 -46.66
N LEU A 190 19.30 -4.66 -46.63
CA LEU A 190 19.77 -3.56 -47.48
C LEU A 190 21.21 -3.16 -47.18
N ILE A 191 21.61 -3.16 -45.90
CA ILE A 191 23.01 -2.90 -45.51
C ILE A 191 23.94 -3.98 -46.08
N LYS A 192 23.54 -5.26 -46.03
CA LYS A 192 24.31 -6.36 -46.62
C LYS A 192 24.40 -6.22 -48.15
N ALA A 193 23.29 -5.96 -48.83
CA ALA A 193 23.27 -5.75 -50.28
C ALA A 193 24.14 -4.55 -50.69
N LYS A 194 24.07 -3.43 -49.96
CA LYS A 194 24.93 -2.25 -50.18
C LYS A 194 26.41 -2.59 -50.03
N LYS A 195 26.79 -3.38 -49.01
CA LYS A 195 28.18 -3.83 -48.84
C LYS A 195 28.64 -4.71 -50.01
N GLU A 196 27.79 -5.63 -50.47
CA GLU A 196 28.10 -6.50 -51.60
C GLU A 196 28.25 -5.72 -52.92
N ILE A 197 27.34 -4.78 -53.20
CA ILE A 197 27.43 -3.90 -54.36
C ILE A 197 28.72 -3.07 -54.29
N LYS A 198 29.08 -2.54 -53.13
CA LYS A 198 30.33 -1.81 -52.95
C LYS A 198 31.54 -2.69 -53.26
N MET A 199 31.60 -3.92 -52.75
CA MET A 199 32.69 -4.85 -53.05
C MET A 199 32.80 -5.16 -54.55
N LYS A 200 31.66 -5.38 -55.23
CA LYS A 200 31.63 -5.60 -56.68
C LYS A 200 32.07 -4.35 -57.46
N PHE A 201 31.64 -3.16 -57.02
CA PHE A 201 32.02 -1.90 -57.63
C PHE A 201 33.53 -1.65 -57.49
N ASP A 202 34.08 -1.81 -56.28
CA ASP A 202 35.52 -1.69 -56.00
C ASP A 202 36.33 -2.68 -56.88
N ALA A 203 35.83 -3.91 -57.08
CA ALA A 203 36.45 -4.88 -57.98
C ALA A 203 36.42 -4.44 -59.46
N VAL A 204 35.28 -3.93 -59.94
CA VAL A 204 35.15 -3.39 -61.31
C VAL A 204 36.10 -2.21 -61.51
N ASP A 205 36.26 -1.33 -60.52
CA ASP A 205 37.15 -0.18 -60.60
C ASP A 205 38.63 -0.61 -60.73
N VAL A 206 39.05 -1.65 -60.00
CA VAL A 206 40.37 -2.28 -60.17
C VAL A 206 40.55 -2.87 -61.57
N HIS A 207 39.56 -3.60 -62.07
CA HIS A 207 39.61 -4.18 -63.43
C HIS A 207 39.66 -3.10 -64.51
N LEU A 208 38.89 -2.01 -64.36
CA LEU A 208 38.89 -0.88 -65.30
C LEU A 208 40.23 -0.13 -65.27
N GLY A 209 40.79 0.09 -64.08
CA GLY A 209 42.14 0.64 -63.93
C GLY A 209 43.21 -0.22 -64.60
N GLY A 210 43.10 -1.55 -64.48
CA GLY A 210 43.95 -2.51 -65.18
C GLY A 210 43.78 -2.43 -66.70
N PHE A 211 42.54 -2.47 -67.17
CA PHE A 211 42.21 -2.35 -68.60
C PHE A 211 42.73 -1.04 -69.19
N SER A 212 42.54 0.10 -68.52
CA SER A 212 43.05 1.40 -68.97
C SER A 212 44.58 1.40 -69.12
N ARG A 213 45.32 0.81 -68.17
CA ARG A 213 46.78 0.65 -68.29
C ARG A 213 47.16 -0.24 -69.47
N SER A 214 46.49 -1.38 -69.63
CA SER A 214 46.74 -2.30 -70.75
C SER A 214 46.40 -1.68 -72.10
N ALA A 215 45.26 -0.98 -72.21
CA ALA A 215 44.83 -0.28 -73.40
C ALA A 215 45.81 0.84 -73.76
N ASN A 216 46.28 1.63 -72.78
CA ASN A 216 47.31 2.65 -73.00
C ASN A 216 48.65 2.02 -73.45
N ALA A 217 49.03 0.88 -72.89
CA ALA A 217 50.23 0.15 -73.31
C ALA A 217 50.10 -0.37 -74.76
N VAL A 218 48.97 -0.98 -75.11
CA VAL A 218 48.70 -1.46 -76.47
C VAL A 218 48.60 -0.32 -77.46
N ALA A 219 47.96 0.80 -77.10
CA ALA A 219 47.91 2.01 -77.92
C ALA A 219 49.31 2.60 -78.15
N SER A 220 50.17 2.63 -77.12
CA SER A 220 51.58 3.03 -77.27
C SER A 220 52.31 2.09 -78.22
N LYS A 221 52.12 0.77 -78.11
CA LYS A 221 52.77 -0.21 -79.00
C LYS A 221 52.22 -0.16 -80.43
N LEU A 222 50.92 0.08 -80.61
CA LEU A 222 50.31 0.32 -81.91
C LEU A 222 50.81 1.61 -82.53
N LYS A 223 51.02 2.67 -81.75
CA LYS A 223 51.66 3.91 -82.21
C LYS A 223 53.10 3.64 -82.66
N ASP A 224 53.86 2.86 -81.89
CA ASP A 224 55.24 2.46 -82.25
C ASP A 224 55.28 1.59 -83.53
N VAL A 225 54.24 0.80 -83.81
CA VAL A 225 54.13 -0.07 -85.00
C VAL A 225 53.51 0.66 -86.21
N ALA A 226 52.68 1.67 -85.97
CA ALA A 226 52.00 2.47 -86.99
C ALA A 226 52.86 3.61 -87.54
N ASP A 227 54.10 3.80 -87.06
CA ASP A 227 55.08 4.71 -87.66
C ASP A 227 55.64 4.14 -88.99
N LEU A 228 54.76 4.04 -89.98
CA LEU A 228 55.05 4.22 -91.41
C LEU A 228 54.25 5.44 -91.89
N PRO A 229 54.82 6.30 -92.74
CA PRO A 229 54.29 7.65 -92.93
C PRO A 229 52.99 7.57 -93.73
N THR A 230 51.89 8.03 -93.15
CA THR A 230 50.70 8.39 -93.92
C THR A 230 50.13 9.71 -93.38
N THR A 231 50.40 10.73 -94.19
CA THR A 231 49.59 11.89 -94.53
C THR A 231 48.40 12.21 -93.62
N GLN A 232 48.48 13.41 -93.03
CA GLN A 232 47.38 14.07 -92.34
C GLN A 232 46.14 14.17 -93.24
N ILE A 233 45.00 13.67 -92.77
CA ILE A 233 43.67 14.09 -93.22
C ILE A 233 43.00 14.76 -92.01
N PRO A 234 42.60 16.04 -92.10
CA PRO A 234 41.75 16.66 -91.09
C PRO A 234 40.32 16.14 -91.26
N ILE A 235 39.74 15.55 -90.21
CA ILE A 235 38.30 15.29 -90.14
C ILE A 235 37.76 15.92 -88.85
N GLU A 236 37.11 17.04 -89.08
CA GLU A 236 36.06 17.67 -88.31
C GLU A 236 35.01 16.65 -87.86
N SER A 237 34.70 16.58 -86.57
CA SER A 237 33.36 16.20 -86.11
C SER A 237 33.11 16.64 -84.66
N THR A 238 32.16 17.55 -84.56
CA THR A 238 31.46 18.04 -83.38
C THR A 238 30.88 16.89 -82.54
N PRO A 239 31.01 16.89 -81.20
CA PRO A 239 30.15 16.06 -80.36
C PRO A 239 28.79 16.76 -80.19
N ALA A 240 27.77 16.19 -80.80
CA ALA A 240 26.37 16.50 -80.51
C ALA A 240 26.03 16.11 -79.05
N PRO A 241 25.15 16.86 -78.37
CA PRO A 241 24.73 16.55 -77.00
C PRO A 241 23.79 15.35 -76.99
N VAL A 242 24.11 14.35 -76.15
CA VAL A 242 23.23 13.22 -75.86
C VAL A 242 22.14 13.68 -74.88
N PRO A 243 20.85 13.38 -75.12
CA PRO A 243 19.76 13.80 -74.24
C PRO A 243 19.80 13.03 -72.90
N ALA A 244 19.52 13.75 -71.82
CA ALA A 244 19.36 13.22 -70.47
C ALA A 244 18.22 12.18 -70.41
N PRO A 245 18.36 11.09 -69.62
CA PRO A 245 17.28 10.15 -69.41
C PRO A 245 16.15 10.81 -68.61
N ALA A 246 14.93 10.69 -69.14
CA ALA A 246 13.70 11.18 -68.55
C ALA A 246 13.46 10.52 -67.18
N PHE A 247 13.30 11.35 -66.15
CA PHE A 247 12.71 10.96 -64.88
C PHE A 247 11.25 10.58 -65.13
N ALA A 248 10.89 9.31 -64.87
CA ALA A 248 9.50 8.88 -64.82
C ALA A 248 8.82 9.48 -63.57
N PRO A 249 7.60 10.04 -63.66
CA PRO A 249 6.88 10.51 -62.50
C PRO A 249 6.33 9.33 -61.69
N ALA A 250 6.43 9.47 -60.37
CA ALA A 250 5.83 8.59 -59.39
C ALA A 250 4.31 8.49 -59.59
N VAL A 251 3.81 7.26 -59.70
CA VAL A 251 2.39 6.95 -59.62
C VAL A 251 1.98 7.02 -58.15
N ALA A 252 1.09 7.96 -57.83
CA ALA A 252 0.34 7.99 -56.59
C ALA A 252 -0.68 6.83 -56.57
N PRO A 253 -0.88 6.12 -55.44
CA PRO A 253 -2.02 5.24 -55.30
C PRO A 253 -3.28 6.06 -54.98
N SER A 254 -4.25 5.94 -55.87
CA SER A 254 -5.62 6.41 -55.67
C SER A 254 -6.26 5.73 -54.47
N ALA A 255 -7.00 6.52 -53.71
CA ALA A 255 -7.99 6.07 -52.75
C ALA A 255 -9.13 5.34 -53.47
N GLU A 256 -9.48 4.17 -52.94
CA GLU A 256 -10.85 3.62 -52.82
C GLU A 256 -10.88 2.73 -51.57
#